data_AF-A0A434SW94-F1
#
_entry.id   AF-A0A434SW94-F1
#
_cell.length_a   1.000
_cell.length_b   1.000
_cell.length_c   1.000
_cell.angle_alpha   90.00
_cell.angle_beta   90.00
_cell.angle_gamma   90.00
#
_symmetry.space_group_name_H-M   'P 1'
#
loop_
_entity.id
_entity.type
_entity.pdbx_description
1 polymer ?
#
loop_
_entity_poly.entity_id
_entity_poly.type
_entity_poly.pdbx_seq_one_letter_code
_entity_poly.pdbx_strand_id
1 'polypeptide(L)'
;MIGEGWIEVLDGNDTARDIFHRHYSRYRYADGRQPALFVGPGEMLVLLTADAGAVSAWRRERHRFDNQQGVNCAIFRRETGEVASELLAAAMAIVWQRWPGERLFTFVDPREVEPTWSAGRPTWGHCFYQAGWRYAGITKKRLHILECRPEWVS
;
A
#
# COMPACT_ATOMS: atom_id res chain seq x y z
N MET A 1 -27.07 1.88 -8.03
CA MET A 1 -25.84 1.06 -8.13
C MET A 1 -24.79 1.82 -7.33
N ILE A 2 -24.49 1.34 -6.13
CA ILE A 2 -23.38 1.86 -5.33
C ILE A 2 -22.13 1.29 -6.02
N GLY A 3 -21.19 2.14 -6.43
CA GLY A 3 -20.10 1.75 -7.34
C GLY A 3 -19.35 0.51 -6.86
N GLU A 4 -18.87 -0.32 -7.77
CA GLU A 4 -18.01 -1.45 -7.44
C GLU A 4 -16.53 -1.01 -7.56
N GLY A 5 -15.66 -1.55 -6.71
CA GLY A 5 -14.21 -1.35 -6.80
C GLY A 5 -13.67 -0.10 -6.10
N TRP A 6 -12.55 0.40 -6.62
CA TRP A 6 -11.79 1.52 -6.05
C TRP A 6 -12.29 2.87 -6.55
N ILE A 7 -12.46 3.80 -5.62
CA ILE A 7 -12.78 5.21 -5.89
C ILE A 7 -11.57 6.06 -5.50
N GLU A 8 -11.14 6.94 -6.40
CA GLU A 8 -10.12 7.94 -6.08
C GLU A 8 -10.71 9.00 -5.14
N VAL A 9 -10.02 9.24 -4.02
CA VAL A 9 -10.38 10.25 -3.03
C VAL A 9 -9.21 11.19 -2.79
N LEU A 10 -9.48 12.37 -2.23
CA LEU A 10 -8.43 13.32 -1.86
C LEU A 10 -7.69 12.85 -0.60
N ASP A 11 -6.41 13.22 -0.47
CA ASP A 11 -5.72 13.13 0.82
C ASP A 11 -6.47 13.99 1.85
N GLY A 12 -6.69 13.43 3.03
CA GLY A 12 -7.57 14.00 4.04
C GLY A 12 -9.05 13.65 3.94
N ASN A 13 -9.45 12.75 3.04
CA ASN A 13 -10.77 12.11 3.13
C ASN A 13 -10.93 11.40 4.49
N ASP A 14 -11.99 11.74 5.22
CA ASP A 14 -12.20 11.27 6.60
C ASP A 14 -12.35 9.75 6.70
N THR A 15 -13.06 9.12 5.76
CA THR A 15 -13.26 7.67 5.75
C THR A 15 -11.95 6.92 5.48
N ALA A 16 -11.18 7.34 4.48
CA ALA A 16 -9.87 6.77 4.19
C ALA A 16 -8.88 6.96 5.36
N ARG A 17 -8.93 8.14 6.00
CA ARG A 17 -8.12 8.49 7.16
C ARG A 17 -8.46 7.64 8.38
N ASP A 18 -9.74 7.37 8.63
CA ASP A 18 -10.17 6.50 9.73
C ASP A 18 -9.61 5.07 9.59
N ILE A 19 -9.67 4.50 8.38
CA ILE A 19 -9.03 3.20 8.09
C ILE A 19 -7.51 3.29 8.31
N PHE A 20 -6.86 4.33 7.78
CA PHE A 20 -5.43 4.55 7.98
C PHE A 20 -5.07 4.69 9.47
N HIS A 21 -5.95 5.23 10.31
CA HIS A 21 -5.68 5.37 11.74
C HIS A 21 -5.44 4.04 12.45
N ARG A 22 -5.89 2.92 11.87
CA ARG A 22 -5.66 1.56 12.38
C ARG A 22 -4.49 0.85 11.70
N HIS A 23 -3.85 1.45 10.70
CA HIS A 23 -2.69 0.88 10.04
C HIS A 23 -1.42 1.01 10.91
N TYR A 24 -0.58 -0.03 10.94
CA TYR A 24 0.60 -0.08 11.82
C TYR A 24 1.64 1.00 11.49
N SER A 25 1.70 1.46 10.23
CA SER A 25 2.64 2.52 9.83
C SER A 25 2.24 3.91 10.32
N ARG A 26 1.06 4.08 10.93
CA ARG A 26 0.63 5.35 11.48
C ARG A 26 1.61 5.80 12.56
N TYR A 27 2.16 7.00 12.36
CA TYR A 27 2.90 7.69 13.40
C TYR A 27 1.95 8.21 14.50
N ARG A 28 2.30 7.94 15.77
CA ARG A 28 1.59 8.46 16.94
C ARG A 28 2.41 9.61 17.53
N TYR A 29 1.94 10.84 17.33
CA TYR A 29 2.60 12.03 17.85
C TYR A 29 2.47 12.10 19.37
N ALA A 30 3.54 12.51 20.05
CA ALA A 30 3.58 12.62 21.51
C ALA A 30 2.59 13.67 22.07
N ASP A 31 2.26 14.70 21.28
CA ASP A 31 1.28 15.73 21.62
C ASP A 31 -0.17 15.35 21.29
N GLY A 32 -0.40 14.13 20.80
CA GLY A 32 -1.74 13.63 20.48
C GLY A 32 -2.35 14.20 19.20
N ARG A 33 -1.63 15.02 18.43
CA ARG A 33 -2.18 15.59 17.19
C ARG A 33 -2.60 14.49 16.20
N GLN A 34 -3.68 14.74 15.48
CA GLN A 34 -4.19 13.87 14.42
C GLN A 34 -4.23 14.65 13.10
N PRO A 35 -3.18 14.57 12.26
CA PRO A 35 -3.13 15.31 11.01
C PRO A 35 -4.34 15.01 10.11
N ALA A 36 -4.81 16.03 9.39
CA ALA A 36 -5.81 15.87 8.33
C ALA A 36 -5.24 15.10 7.15
N LEU A 37 -4.05 15.47 6.71
CA LEU A 37 -3.34 14.81 5.62
C LEU A 37 -2.48 13.67 6.16
N PHE A 38 -2.49 12.52 5.47
CA PHE A 38 -1.85 11.30 5.98
C PHE A 38 -0.91 10.59 5.00
N VAL A 39 -0.87 11.01 3.74
CA VAL A 39 0.02 10.44 2.72
C VAL A 39 1.35 11.20 2.65
N GLY A 40 1.28 12.53 2.80
CA GLY A 40 2.42 13.43 2.71
C GLY A 40 2.58 14.05 1.32
N PRO A 41 3.51 15.00 1.15
CA PRO A 41 3.62 15.81 -0.06
C PRO A 41 4.09 15.00 -1.28
N GLY A 42 3.75 15.48 -2.48
CA GLY A 42 4.20 14.96 -3.77
C GLY A 42 3.06 14.48 -4.68
N GLU A 43 3.42 13.86 -5.80
CA GLU A 43 2.48 13.14 -6.66
C GLU A 43 1.96 11.91 -5.92
N MET A 44 0.64 11.84 -5.72
CA MET A 44 0.01 10.78 -4.95
C MET A 44 -1.33 10.35 -5.55
N LEU A 45 -1.80 9.17 -5.12
CA LEU A 45 -3.10 8.62 -5.43
C LEU A 45 -3.63 7.94 -4.17
N VAL A 46 -4.86 8.29 -3.75
CA VAL A 46 -5.54 7.64 -2.64
C VAL A 46 -6.79 6.96 -3.18
N LEU A 47 -6.90 5.67 -2.91
CA LEU A 47 -8.01 4.83 -3.31
C LEU A 47 -8.73 4.33 -2.06
N LEU A 48 -10.06 4.44 -2.08
CA LEU A 48 -10.97 3.90 -1.09
C LEU A 48 -11.95 2.98 -1.81
N THR A 49 -12.17 1.77 -1.31
CA THR A 49 -13.20 0.91 -1.90
C THR A 49 -14.59 1.53 -1.66
N ALA A 50 -15.51 1.31 -2.59
CA ALA A 50 -16.85 1.91 -2.50
C ALA A 50 -17.65 1.48 -1.26
N ASP A 51 -17.35 0.30 -0.70
CA ASP A 51 -17.91 -0.20 0.56
C ASP A 51 -17.19 0.35 1.80
N ALA A 52 -16.20 1.23 1.62
CA ALA A 52 -15.29 1.72 2.65
C ALA A 52 -14.58 0.59 3.45
N GLY A 53 -14.42 -0.58 2.83
CA GLY A 53 -13.77 -1.74 3.42
C GLY A 53 -12.25 -1.75 3.33
N ALA A 54 -11.65 -0.99 2.40
CA ALA A 54 -10.20 -0.93 2.23
C ALA A 54 -9.71 0.43 1.73
N VAL A 55 -8.48 0.78 2.12
CA VAL A 55 -7.74 1.96 1.63
C VAL A 55 -6.40 1.55 1.05
N SER A 56 -6.00 2.20 -0.04
CA SER A 56 -4.66 2.11 -0.60
C SER A 56 -4.14 3.49 -0.98
N ALA A 57 -2.93 3.83 -0.58
CA ALA A 57 -2.31 5.11 -0.90
C ALA A 57 -0.94 4.91 -1.55
N TRP A 58 -0.73 5.61 -2.65
CA TRP A 58 0.42 5.48 -3.52
C TRP A 58 1.12 6.82 -3.67
N ARG A 59 2.45 6.81 -3.67
CA ARG A 59 3.27 8.01 -3.84
C ARG A 59 4.33 7.77 -4.88
N ARG A 60 4.46 8.66 -5.86
CA ARG A 60 5.56 8.59 -6.83
C ARG A 60 6.81 9.19 -6.21
N GLU A 61 7.85 8.38 -6.13
CA GLU A 61 9.08 8.66 -5.42
C GLU A 61 10.24 8.76 -6.42
N ARG A 62 10.71 10.00 -6.64
CA ARG A 62 11.84 10.28 -7.55
C ARG A 62 13.14 10.58 -6.80
N HIS A 63 13.03 11.11 -5.59
CA HIS A 63 14.18 11.53 -4.77
C HIS A 63 14.00 11.02 -3.34
N ARG A 64 14.77 9.99 -2.98
CA ARG A 64 14.76 9.40 -1.62
C ARG A 64 16.17 9.09 -1.15
N PHE A 65 16.40 9.20 0.16
CA PHE A 65 17.68 8.86 0.79
C PHE A 65 18.00 7.36 0.79
N ASP A 66 17.00 6.50 0.58
CA ASP A 66 17.13 5.05 0.48
C ASP A 66 17.30 4.56 -0.97
N ASN A 67 17.44 5.48 -1.93
CA ASN A 67 17.58 5.25 -3.36
C ASN A 67 16.45 4.43 -4.01
N GLN A 68 15.33 4.19 -3.31
CA GLN A 68 14.17 3.59 -3.94
C GLN A 68 13.53 4.57 -4.92
N GLN A 69 13.19 4.08 -6.11
CA GLN A 69 12.53 4.84 -7.16
C GLN A 69 11.30 4.05 -7.67
N GLY A 70 10.31 4.80 -8.17
CA GLY A 70 9.05 4.26 -8.68
C GLY A 70 7.86 4.75 -7.86
N VAL A 71 6.79 3.97 -7.81
CA VAL A 71 5.59 4.29 -7.03
C VAL A 71 5.53 3.43 -5.78
N ASN A 72 5.59 4.07 -4.62
CA ASN A 72 5.50 3.45 -3.31
C ASN A 72 4.03 3.21 -2.94
N CYS A 73 3.64 1.96 -2.70
CA CYS A 73 2.44 1.60 -1.95
C CYS A 73 2.68 1.91 -0.46
N ALA A 74 2.44 3.16 -0.07
CA ALA A 74 2.70 3.67 1.27
C ALA A 74 1.68 3.13 2.29
N ILE A 75 0.46 2.85 1.85
CA ILE A 75 -0.62 2.31 2.67
C ILE A 75 -1.36 1.27 1.84
N PHE A 76 -1.57 0.09 2.42
CA PHE A 76 -2.57 -0.87 1.95
C PHE A 76 -3.21 -1.51 3.19
N ARG A 77 -4.49 -1.26 3.39
CA ARG A 77 -5.24 -1.83 4.51
C ARG A 77 -6.62 -2.24 4.05
N ARG A 78 -6.93 -3.51 4.24
CA ARG A 78 -8.26 -4.08 4.08
C ARG A 78 -8.82 -4.46 5.45
N GLU A 79 -10.02 -3.99 5.74
CA GLU A 79 -10.80 -4.33 6.94
C GLU A 79 -11.93 -5.30 6.60
N THR A 80 -12.60 -5.08 5.45
CA THR A 80 -13.68 -5.93 4.93
C THR A 80 -13.63 -6.02 3.40
N GLY A 81 -14.58 -6.73 2.79
CA GLY A 81 -14.73 -6.82 1.33
C GLY A 81 -13.98 -7.98 0.68
N GLU A 82 -13.65 -7.83 -0.60
CA GLU A 82 -13.03 -8.84 -1.47
C GLU A 82 -11.66 -9.35 -1.00
N VAL A 83 -11.11 -10.36 -1.67
CA VAL A 83 -9.79 -10.91 -1.34
C VAL A 83 -8.71 -9.83 -1.44
N ALA A 84 -7.84 -9.75 -0.42
CA ALA A 84 -6.83 -8.69 -0.33
C ALA A 84 -5.88 -8.62 -1.53
N SER A 85 -5.48 -9.76 -2.09
CA SER A 85 -4.62 -9.81 -3.28
C SER A 85 -5.33 -9.32 -4.54
N GLU A 86 -6.63 -9.57 -4.67
CA GLU A 86 -7.44 -9.12 -5.81
C GLU A 86 -7.69 -7.61 -5.73
N LEU A 87 -8.02 -7.10 -4.54
CA LEU A 87 -8.10 -5.66 -4.29
C LEU A 87 -6.78 -4.95 -4.60
N LEU A 88 -5.65 -5.54 -4.17
CA LEU A 88 -4.33 -5.00 -4.47
C LEU A 88 -4.04 -5.00 -5.97
N ALA A 89 -4.32 -6.10 -6.68
CA ALA A 89 -4.14 -6.18 -8.13
C ALA A 89 -4.99 -5.15 -8.89
N ALA A 90 -6.24 -4.95 -8.47
CA ALA A 90 -7.12 -3.91 -9.04
C ALA A 90 -6.57 -2.49 -8.77
N ALA A 91 -6.03 -2.22 -7.58
CA ALA A 91 -5.38 -0.94 -7.29
C ALA A 91 -4.13 -0.74 -8.15
N MET A 92 -3.30 -1.78 -8.33
CA MET A 92 -2.10 -1.73 -9.18
C MET A 92 -2.44 -1.36 -10.62
N ALA A 93 -3.53 -1.89 -11.18
CA ALA A 93 -3.99 -1.54 -12.52
C ALA A 93 -4.28 -0.04 -12.65
N ILE A 94 -4.96 0.57 -11.67
CA ILE A 94 -5.25 2.02 -11.64
C ILE A 94 -3.93 2.82 -11.51
N VAL A 95 -3.02 2.35 -10.67
CA VAL A 95 -1.72 3.00 -10.45
C VAL A 95 -0.89 3.00 -11.74
N TRP A 96 -0.86 1.90 -12.49
CA TRP A 96 -0.16 1.86 -13.78
C TRP A 96 -0.88 2.61 -14.90
N GLN A 97 -2.20 2.79 -14.82
CA GLN A 97 -2.88 3.74 -15.71
C GLN A 97 -2.43 5.18 -15.44
N ARG A 98 -2.26 5.54 -14.16
CA ARG A 98 -1.80 6.88 -13.75
C ARG A 98 -0.31 7.10 -14.04
N TRP A 99 0.52 6.11 -13.78
CA TRP A 99 1.97 6.15 -14.01
C TRP A 99 2.43 4.89 -14.76
N PRO A 100 2.28 4.88 -16.10
CA PRO A 100 2.62 3.72 -16.93
C PRO A 100 4.08 3.30 -16.82
N GLY A 101 4.32 1.99 -16.74
CA GLY A 101 5.66 1.40 -16.74
C GLY A 101 6.46 1.59 -15.44
N GLU A 102 5.91 2.29 -14.44
CA GLU A 102 6.62 2.49 -13.18
C GLU A 102 6.77 1.18 -12.38
N ARG A 103 7.92 1.05 -11.73
CA ARG A 103 8.12 0.04 -10.68
C ARG A 103 7.21 0.37 -9.50
N LEU A 104 6.47 -0.63 -9.01
CA LEU A 104 5.77 -0.54 -7.74
C LEU A 104 6.66 -1.10 -6.64
N PHE A 105 6.65 -0.47 -5.47
CA PHE A 105 7.37 -0.99 -4.30
C PHE A 105 6.66 -0.69 -2.99
N THR A 106 7.00 -1.41 -1.94
CA THR A 106 6.46 -1.20 -0.58
C THR A 106 7.47 -1.67 0.47
N PHE A 107 7.18 -1.32 1.72
CA PHE A 107 7.95 -1.75 2.88
C PHE A 107 7.02 -2.47 3.87
N VAL A 108 7.33 -3.73 4.16
CA VAL A 108 6.61 -4.53 5.15
C VAL A 108 7.45 -4.65 6.41
N ASP A 109 6.89 -4.29 7.56
CA ASP A 109 7.56 -4.51 8.85
C ASP A 109 7.20 -5.90 9.37
N PRO A 110 8.13 -6.88 9.38
CA PRO A 110 7.84 -8.22 9.87
C PRO A 110 7.54 -8.27 11.38
N ARG A 111 7.75 -7.17 12.12
CA ARG A 111 7.44 -7.06 13.55
C ARG A 111 6.00 -6.60 13.83
N GLU A 112 5.34 -6.00 12.84
CA GLU A 112 4.00 -5.41 12.98
C GLU A 112 2.93 -6.21 12.23
N VAL A 113 3.34 -7.26 11.50
CA VAL A 113 2.45 -8.07 10.65
C VAL A 113 2.62 -9.53 11.01
N GLU A 114 1.50 -10.23 11.22
CA GLU A 114 1.51 -11.68 11.41
C GLU A 114 1.89 -12.40 10.11
N PRO A 115 2.85 -13.33 10.15
CA PRO A 115 3.24 -14.06 8.95
C PRO A 115 2.17 -15.09 8.55
N THR A 116 1.97 -15.26 7.24
CA THR A 116 1.33 -16.45 6.70
C THR A 116 2.36 -17.56 6.55
N TRP A 117 2.05 -18.76 7.02
CA TRP A 117 2.92 -19.93 6.84
C TRP A 117 2.66 -20.57 5.47
N SER A 118 3.67 -20.57 4.61
CA SER A 118 3.62 -21.21 3.30
C SER A 118 4.86 -22.06 3.08
N ALA A 119 4.69 -23.33 2.71
CA ALA A 119 5.77 -24.30 2.51
C ALA A 119 6.80 -24.34 3.66
N GLY A 120 6.32 -24.23 4.91
CA GLY A 120 7.16 -24.26 6.12
C GLY A 120 7.97 -22.99 6.38
N ARG A 121 7.69 -21.88 5.68
CA ARG A 121 8.38 -20.60 5.84
C ARG A 121 7.40 -19.47 6.17
N PRO A 122 7.73 -18.58 7.12
CA PRO A 122 6.91 -17.41 7.39
C PRO A 122 7.01 -16.40 6.23
N THR A 123 5.85 -15.91 5.80
CA THR A 123 5.71 -14.94 4.71
C THR A 123 4.94 -13.71 5.20
N TRP A 124 5.61 -12.56 5.25
CA TRP A 124 4.98 -11.28 5.62
C TRP A 124 4.48 -10.55 4.38
N GLY A 125 3.27 -10.00 4.45
CA GLY A 125 2.65 -9.38 3.28
C GLY A 125 2.23 -10.39 2.22
N HIS A 126 1.67 -11.54 2.62
CA HIS A 126 1.31 -12.63 1.71
C HIS A 126 0.45 -12.20 0.50
N CYS A 127 -0.47 -11.25 0.69
CA CYS A 127 -1.29 -10.70 -0.38
C CYS A 127 -0.48 -10.03 -1.51
N PHE A 128 0.68 -9.43 -1.19
CA PHE A 128 1.57 -8.84 -2.20
C PHE A 128 2.12 -9.95 -3.11
N TYR A 129 2.60 -11.05 -2.53
CA TYR A 129 3.12 -12.17 -3.33
C TYR A 129 2.03 -12.80 -4.20
N GLN A 130 0.81 -12.94 -3.67
CA GLN A 130 -0.33 -13.42 -4.46
C GLN A 130 -0.70 -12.46 -5.60
N ALA A 131 -0.50 -11.15 -5.42
CA ALA A 131 -0.66 -10.14 -6.46
C ALA A 131 0.56 -10.01 -7.40
N GLY A 132 1.50 -10.97 -7.36
CA GLY A 132 2.66 -11.02 -8.27
C GLY A 132 3.87 -10.19 -7.84
N TRP A 133 3.90 -9.70 -6.60
CA TRP A 133 5.06 -9.01 -6.06
C TRP A 133 6.19 -9.98 -5.70
N ARG A 134 7.42 -9.47 -5.70
CA ARG A 134 8.64 -10.22 -5.41
C ARG A 134 9.44 -9.52 -4.33
N TYR A 135 10.24 -10.29 -3.60
CA TYR A 135 11.17 -9.74 -2.61
C TYR A 135 12.34 -9.04 -3.31
N ALA A 136 12.64 -7.81 -2.88
CA ALA A 136 13.66 -6.95 -3.47
C ALA A 136 14.80 -6.60 -2.51
N GLY A 137 14.72 -7.00 -1.24
CA GLY A 137 15.76 -6.75 -0.23
C GLY A 137 15.19 -6.37 1.13
N ILE A 138 16.08 -5.88 1.99
CA ILE A 138 15.75 -5.42 3.34
C ILE A 138 16.37 -4.04 3.58
N THR A 139 15.62 -3.15 4.22
CA THR A 139 16.12 -1.83 4.64
C THR A 139 17.07 -1.94 5.85
N LYS A 140 17.83 -0.88 6.15
CA LYS A 140 18.64 -0.79 7.38
C LYS A 140 17.82 -1.01 8.66
N LYS A 141 16.53 -0.68 8.64
CA LYS A 141 15.58 -0.89 9.75
C LYS A 141 14.90 -2.26 9.74
N ARG A 142 15.40 -3.21 8.93
CA ARG A 142 14.88 -4.58 8.80
C ARG A 142 13.48 -4.70 8.16
N LEU A 143 12.97 -3.65 7.53
CA LEU A 143 11.74 -3.75 6.73
C LEU A 143 12.01 -4.52 5.44
N HIS A 144 11.13 -5.45 5.09
CA HIS A 144 11.17 -6.16 3.82
C HIS A 144 10.75 -5.22 2.70
N ILE A 145 11.56 -5.15 1.65
CA ILE A 145 11.23 -4.42 0.44
C ILE A 145 10.60 -5.44 -0.52
N LEU A 146 9.36 -5.17 -0.92
CA LEU A 146 8.72 -5.91 -2.00
C LEU A 146 8.56 -4.98 -3.20
N GLU A 147 8.61 -5.55 -4.39
CA GLU A 147 8.41 -4.80 -5.63
C GLU A 147 7.57 -5.59 -6.63
N CYS A 148 6.95 -4.86 -7.55
CA CYS A 148 6.26 -5.43 -8.69
C CYS A 148 6.49 -4.57 -9.93
N ARG A 149 6.46 -5.21 -11.09
CA ARG A 149 6.55 -4.54 -12.38
C ARG A 149 5.43 -5.02 -13.29
N PRO A 150 4.91 -4.16 -14.19
CA PRO A 150 3.77 -4.53 -15.02
C PRO A 150 4.07 -5.77 -15.88
N GLU A 151 5.30 -5.93 -16.37
CA GLU A 151 5.70 -7.09 -17.18
C GLU A 151 5.65 -8.43 -16.44
N TRP A 152 5.50 -8.46 -15.11
CA TRP A 152 5.47 -9.71 -14.32
C TRP A 152 4.07 -10.29 -14.12
N VAL A 153 3.04 -9.49 -14.34
CA VAL A 153 1.64 -9.83 -14.00
C VAL A 153 0.71 -9.83 -15.22
N SER A 154 1.31 -9.77 -16.42
CA SER A 154 0.67 -9.86 -17.74
C SER A 154 -0.06 -11.19 -17.96
#